data_AF-A0A9D1CL80-F1
#
_entry.id   AF-A0A9D1CL80-F1
#
_cell.length_a   1.000
_cell.length_b   1.000
_cell.length_c   1.000
_cell.angle_alpha   90.00
_cell.angle_beta   90.00
_cell.angle_gamma   90.00
#
_symmetry.space_group_name_H-M   'P 1'
#
loop_
_entity.id
_entity.type
_entity.pdbx_description
1 polymer ?
#
loop_
_entity_poly.entity_id
_entity_poly.type
_entity_poly.pdbx_seq_one_letter_code
_entity_poly.pdbx_strand_id
1 'polypeptide(L)'
;IVNLYLVKDFNDEKFPKRVHNSIFNKVGNEYYQKIFSKYDVDKDKQLENIPIWEFLEIITFGELVNFYDFYTKEYNLLDENKDVYILRDVVKLRNAVAHNACVLSELNKKDNTYPASYKIVQYLKDCDIGKVTRHNKLSNSRIRQITYTLYMFNEIVTSNGIKENINKEINQLFFDRIILHKEYYNNNELLKSIYSYFKNIIEKNYVDIDK
;
A
#
# COMPACT_ATOMS: atom_id res chain seq x y z
N ILE A 1 18.31 -9.80 -14.21
CA ILE A 1 17.57 -8.64 -13.65
C ILE A 1 17.94 -8.32 -12.20
N VAL A 2 17.96 -9.28 -11.26
CA VAL A 2 18.33 -9.01 -9.84
C VAL A 2 19.71 -8.39 -9.72
N ASN A 3 20.74 -8.94 -10.39
CA ASN A 3 22.07 -8.34 -10.41
C ASN A 3 22.06 -6.88 -10.93
N LEU A 4 21.26 -6.57 -11.97
CA LEU A 4 21.14 -5.19 -12.47
C LEU A 4 20.52 -4.27 -11.41
N TYR A 5 19.50 -4.75 -10.70
CA TYR A 5 18.88 -4.00 -9.62
C TYR A 5 19.84 -3.77 -8.44
N LEU A 6 20.61 -4.79 -8.06
CA LEU A 6 21.59 -4.70 -6.99
C LEU A 6 22.76 -3.78 -7.38
N VAL A 7 23.29 -3.87 -8.60
CA VAL A 7 24.31 -2.91 -9.11
C VAL A 7 23.78 -1.48 -9.04
N LYS A 8 22.52 -1.26 -9.44
CA LYS A 8 21.89 0.07 -9.35
C LYS A 8 21.73 0.54 -7.90
N ASP A 9 21.27 -0.32 -7.00
CA ASP A 9 21.12 0.02 -5.57
C ASP A 9 22.48 0.33 -4.92
N PHE A 10 23.52 -0.43 -5.25
CA PHE A 10 24.86 -0.24 -4.70
C PHE A 10 25.47 1.10 -5.12
N ASN A 11 25.24 1.51 -6.37
CA ASN A 11 25.78 2.72 -6.96
C ASN A 11 24.80 3.91 -6.96
N ASP A 12 23.67 3.84 -6.22
CA ASP A 12 22.71 4.94 -6.14
C ASP A 12 23.34 6.15 -5.45
N GLU A 13 23.41 7.29 -6.14
CA GLU A 13 24.06 8.50 -5.62
C GLU A 13 23.35 9.11 -4.41
N LYS A 14 22.02 8.94 -4.29
CA LYS A 14 21.21 9.57 -3.25
C LYS A 14 21.02 8.66 -2.04
N PHE A 15 20.83 7.37 -2.28
CA PHE A 15 20.54 6.37 -1.25
C PHE A 15 21.32 5.08 -1.52
N PRO A 16 22.67 5.11 -1.43
CA PRO A 16 23.50 3.97 -1.78
C PRO A 16 23.23 2.78 -0.85
N LYS A 17 23.29 1.57 -1.42
CA LYS A 17 23.24 0.29 -0.70
C LYS A 17 21.97 0.09 0.13
N ARG A 18 20.84 0.72 -0.22
CA ARG A 18 19.64 0.68 0.60
C ARG A 18 19.08 -0.75 0.74
N VAL A 19 18.93 -1.45 -0.38
CA VAL A 19 18.46 -2.85 -0.41
C VAL A 19 19.53 -3.77 0.18
N HIS A 20 20.81 -3.53 -0.12
CA HIS A 20 21.93 -4.26 0.50
C HIS A 20 21.88 -4.20 2.03
N ASN A 21 21.79 -2.99 2.61
CA ASN A 21 21.75 -2.80 4.05
C ASN A 21 20.50 -3.42 4.68
N SER A 22 19.35 -3.32 4.02
CA SER A 22 18.12 -3.97 4.46
C SER A 22 18.26 -5.50 4.50
N ILE A 23 18.88 -6.08 3.48
CA ILE A 23 19.20 -7.52 3.43
C ILE A 23 20.18 -7.88 4.56
N PHE A 24 21.29 -7.16 4.70
CA PHE A 24 22.29 -7.40 5.74
C PHE A 24 21.71 -7.34 7.15
N ASN A 25 20.79 -6.41 7.42
CA ASN A 25 20.11 -6.32 8.71
C ASN A 25 19.21 -7.53 9.01
N LYS A 26 18.71 -8.22 7.99
CA LYS A 26 17.88 -9.44 8.13
C LYS A 26 18.72 -10.69 8.35
N VAL A 27 19.99 -10.72 7.93
CA VAL A 27 20.89 -11.88 8.11
C VAL A 27 21.14 -12.21 9.58
N GLY A 28 20.89 -11.29 10.52
CA GLY A 28 20.91 -11.59 11.96
C GLY A 28 19.84 -12.59 12.41
N ASN A 29 18.79 -12.83 11.60
CA ASN A 29 17.73 -13.79 11.89
C ASN A 29 18.09 -15.18 11.35
N GLU A 30 17.94 -16.21 12.19
CA GLU A 30 18.29 -17.61 11.92
C GLU A 30 17.68 -18.15 10.62
N TYR A 31 16.46 -17.72 10.27
CA TYR A 31 15.81 -18.10 9.01
C TYR A 31 16.63 -17.65 7.80
N TYR A 32 17.05 -16.38 7.78
CA TYR A 32 17.80 -15.82 6.66
C TYR A 32 19.25 -16.29 6.65
N GLN A 33 19.86 -16.63 7.80
CA GLN A 33 21.23 -17.17 7.85
C GLN A 33 21.42 -18.39 6.95
N LYS A 34 20.44 -19.30 6.91
CA LYS A 34 20.49 -20.48 6.06
C LYS A 34 20.54 -20.12 4.58
N ILE A 35 19.72 -19.15 4.16
CA ILE A 35 19.69 -18.64 2.79
C ILE A 35 21.03 -17.96 2.46
N PHE A 36 21.55 -17.16 3.38
CA PHE A 36 22.75 -16.35 3.18
C PHE A 36 24.08 -17.08 3.33
N SER A 37 24.10 -18.29 3.89
CA SER A 37 25.30 -19.13 3.97
C SER A 37 25.97 -19.41 2.62
N LYS A 38 25.23 -19.24 1.52
CA LYS A 38 25.69 -19.45 0.14
C LYS A 38 26.28 -18.20 -0.52
N TYR A 39 26.19 -17.03 0.11
CA TYR A 39 26.55 -15.75 -0.47
C TYR A 39 27.63 -15.04 0.36
N ASP A 40 28.45 -14.23 -0.28
CA ASP A 40 29.45 -13.39 0.39
C ASP A 40 28.76 -12.17 1.01
N VAL A 41 28.31 -12.34 2.26
CA VAL A 41 27.55 -11.32 3.00
C VAL A 41 28.50 -10.44 3.80
N ASP A 42 29.29 -9.64 3.09
CA ASP A 42 30.12 -8.59 3.68
C ASP A 42 29.46 -7.23 3.43
N LYS A 43 29.33 -6.40 4.46
CA LYS A 43 28.67 -5.09 4.39
C LYS A 43 29.33 -4.15 3.38
N ASP A 44 30.60 -4.35 3.12
CA ASP A 44 31.36 -3.54 2.16
C ASP A 44 31.27 -4.06 0.73
N LYS A 45 30.77 -5.30 0.53
CA LYS A 45 30.65 -5.93 -0.78
C LYS A 45 29.26 -5.77 -1.38
N GLN A 46 29.25 -5.79 -2.70
CA GLN A 46 28.02 -5.84 -3.47
C GLN A 46 27.45 -7.25 -3.40
N LEU A 47 26.16 -7.37 -3.09
CA LEU A 47 25.43 -8.61 -3.23
C LEU A 47 25.25 -8.90 -4.73
N GLU A 48 25.54 -10.14 -5.11
CA GLU A 48 25.43 -10.58 -6.49
C GLU A 48 25.02 -12.04 -6.56
N ASN A 49 24.53 -12.44 -7.74
CA ASN A 49 24.18 -13.81 -8.09
C ASN A 49 23.08 -14.41 -7.21
N ILE A 50 22.26 -13.57 -6.57
CA ILE A 50 21.06 -14.00 -5.85
C ILE A 50 19.97 -14.33 -6.88
N PRO A 51 19.47 -15.58 -6.92
CA PRO A 51 18.35 -15.93 -7.78
C PRO A 51 17.08 -15.16 -7.40
N ILE A 52 16.22 -14.91 -8.38
CA ILE A 52 15.04 -14.07 -8.17
C ILE A 52 14.10 -14.60 -7.11
N TRP A 53 13.90 -15.93 -7.01
CA TRP A 53 13.02 -16.51 -5.99
C TRP A 53 13.56 -16.27 -4.57
N GLU A 54 14.86 -16.48 -4.33
CA GLU A 54 15.48 -16.17 -3.03
C GLU A 54 15.44 -14.67 -2.74
N PHE A 55 15.71 -13.83 -3.74
CA PHE A 55 15.62 -12.37 -3.59
C PHE A 55 14.22 -11.93 -3.16
N LEU A 56 13.17 -12.47 -3.79
CA LEU A 56 11.77 -12.16 -3.47
C LEU A 56 11.36 -12.63 -2.06
N GLU A 57 11.93 -13.72 -1.55
CA GLU A 57 11.70 -14.20 -0.18
C GLU A 57 12.31 -13.26 0.88
N ILE A 58 13.40 -12.57 0.55
CA ILE A 58 14.15 -11.76 1.51
C ILE A 58 13.64 -10.31 1.56
N ILE A 59 13.28 -9.73 0.42
CA ILE A 59 12.89 -8.33 0.37
C ILE A 59 11.54 -8.06 1.03
N THR A 60 11.40 -6.88 1.63
CA THR A 60 10.12 -6.41 2.17
C THR A 60 9.15 -6.06 1.06
N PHE A 61 7.87 -5.95 1.37
CA PHE A 61 6.86 -5.51 0.40
C PHE A 61 7.19 -4.16 -0.26
N GLY A 62 7.74 -3.19 0.50
CA GLY A 62 8.15 -1.90 -0.07
C GLY A 62 9.33 -2.02 -1.05
N GLU A 63 10.26 -2.92 -0.77
CA GLU A 63 11.37 -3.24 -1.67
C GLU A 63 10.89 -4.00 -2.91
N LEU A 64 9.94 -4.92 -2.76
CA LEU A 64 9.28 -5.59 -3.88
C LEU A 64 8.63 -4.59 -4.83
N VAL A 65 7.88 -3.60 -4.31
CA VAL A 65 7.27 -2.55 -5.15
C VAL A 65 8.33 -1.73 -5.89
N ASN A 66 9.47 -1.45 -5.26
CA ASN A 66 10.58 -0.74 -5.91
C ASN A 66 11.31 -1.59 -6.95
N PHE A 67 11.48 -2.89 -6.68
CA PHE A 67 12.04 -3.84 -7.62
C PHE A 67 11.11 -4.00 -8.84
N TYR A 68 9.79 -4.05 -8.61
CA TYR A 68 8.80 -4.09 -9.69
C TYR A 68 8.80 -2.81 -10.54
N ASP A 69 8.92 -1.63 -9.93
CA ASP A 69 9.10 -0.36 -10.64
C ASP A 69 10.38 -0.36 -11.50
N PHE A 70 11.47 -0.91 -10.97
CA PHE A 70 12.72 -1.08 -11.73
C PHE A 70 12.56 -2.07 -12.89
N TYR A 71 11.99 -3.25 -12.62
CA TYR A 71 11.76 -4.32 -13.59
C TYR A 71 10.96 -3.82 -14.80
N THR A 72 9.83 -3.13 -14.53
CA THR A 72 8.97 -2.62 -15.60
C THR A 72 9.65 -1.56 -16.45
N LYS A 73 10.51 -0.72 -15.87
CA LYS A 73 11.31 0.26 -16.62
C LYS A 73 12.39 -0.40 -17.45
N GLU A 74 13.11 -1.36 -16.89
CA GLU A 74 14.21 -2.07 -17.56
C GLU A 74 13.73 -2.81 -18.81
N TYR A 75 12.52 -3.38 -18.77
CA TYR A 75 11.93 -4.12 -19.89
C TYR A 75 10.93 -3.31 -20.73
N ASN A 76 10.84 -1.99 -20.53
CA ASN A 76 9.89 -1.09 -21.23
C ASN A 76 8.40 -1.51 -21.10
N LEU A 77 8.03 -2.12 -19.98
CA LEU A 77 6.66 -2.54 -19.63
C LEU A 77 5.91 -1.44 -18.87
N LEU A 78 5.97 -0.20 -19.36
CA LEU A 78 5.44 0.96 -18.63
C LEU A 78 3.93 0.87 -18.38
N ASP A 79 3.18 0.17 -19.23
CA ASP A 79 1.75 -0.08 -19.03
C ASP A 79 1.45 -0.91 -17.78
N GLU A 80 2.37 -1.77 -17.36
CA GLU A 80 2.28 -2.62 -16.16
C GLU A 80 2.62 -1.84 -14.87
N ASN A 81 3.25 -0.66 -15.00
CA ASN A 81 3.68 0.18 -13.88
C ASN A 81 2.55 1.11 -13.36
N LYS A 82 1.35 1.08 -13.97
CA LYS A 82 0.23 1.98 -13.62
C LYS A 82 -0.18 1.93 -12.15
N ASP A 83 0.07 0.81 -11.48
CA ASP A 83 -0.33 0.57 -10.09
C ASP A 83 0.80 0.78 -9.07
N VAL A 84 2.05 1.01 -9.50
CA VAL A 84 3.19 1.17 -8.56
C VAL A 84 2.96 2.29 -7.56
N TYR A 85 2.43 3.42 -8.01
CA TYR A 85 2.11 4.53 -7.10
C TYR A 85 0.95 4.20 -6.16
N ILE A 86 0.02 3.35 -6.59
CA ILE A 86 -1.06 2.87 -5.73
C ILE A 86 -0.49 1.96 -4.65
N LEU A 87 0.32 0.97 -5.04
CA LEU A 87 1.02 0.05 -4.15
C LEU A 87 1.92 0.78 -3.15
N ARG A 88 2.59 1.86 -3.56
CA ARG A 88 3.39 2.70 -2.65
C ARG A 88 2.57 3.31 -1.52
N ASP A 89 1.31 3.70 -1.76
CA ASP A 89 0.44 4.17 -0.68
C ASP A 89 -0.09 3.02 0.18
N VAL A 90 -0.35 1.84 -0.41
CA VAL A 90 -0.67 0.63 0.37
C VAL A 90 0.47 0.26 1.32
N VAL A 91 1.72 0.32 0.85
CA VAL A 91 2.93 0.11 1.67
C VAL A 91 2.96 1.08 2.86
N LYS A 92 2.64 2.37 2.65
CA LYS A 92 2.60 3.36 3.73
C LYS A 92 1.55 3.02 4.77
N LEU A 93 0.34 2.62 4.36
CA LEU A 93 -0.72 2.22 5.29
C LEU A 93 -0.30 1.00 6.09
N ARG A 94 0.18 -0.05 5.42
CA ARG A 94 0.63 -1.29 6.04
C ARG A 94 1.72 -1.02 7.08
N ASN A 95 2.71 -0.18 6.75
CA ASN A 95 3.77 0.18 7.68
C ASN A 95 3.24 0.98 8.87
N ALA A 96 2.32 1.93 8.64
CA ALA A 96 1.68 2.66 9.74
C ALA A 96 0.96 1.71 10.71
N VAL A 97 0.20 0.74 10.20
CA VAL A 97 -0.48 -0.28 11.02
C VAL A 97 0.52 -1.16 11.76
N ALA A 98 1.56 -1.66 11.08
CA ALA A 98 2.58 -2.52 11.68
C ALA A 98 3.38 -1.85 12.82
N HIS A 99 3.48 -0.52 12.80
CA HIS A 99 4.12 0.27 13.84
C HIS A 99 3.13 0.92 14.83
N ASN A 100 1.85 0.52 14.82
CA ASN A 100 0.78 1.07 15.66
C ASN A 100 0.63 2.60 15.55
N ALA A 101 0.96 3.18 14.40
CA ALA A 101 0.78 4.59 14.14
C ALA A 101 -0.70 4.94 13.96
N CYS A 102 -1.11 6.13 14.41
CA CYS A 102 -2.49 6.58 14.28
C CYS A 102 -2.86 6.88 12.82
N VAL A 103 -3.60 5.95 12.20
CA VAL A 103 -4.03 6.04 10.78
C VAL A 103 -5.16 7.05 10.55
N LEU A 104 -5.86 7.48 11.59
CA LEU A 104 -6.94 8.47 11.54
C LEU A 104 -6.51 9.85 12.08
N SER A 105 -5.21 10.14 12.05
CA SER A 105 -4.67 11.44 12.48
C SER A 105 -4.73 12.50 11.36
N GLU A 106 -4.77 13.78 11.74
CA GLU A 106 -4.66 14.94 10.83
C GLU A 106 -5.60 14.89 9.60
N LEU A 107 -6.84 14.44 9.78
CA LEU A 107 -7.80 14.23 8.69
C LEU A 107 -8.23 15.51 7.94
N ASN A 108 -7.95 16.68 8.50
CA ASN A 108 -8.16 17.99 7.88
C ASN A 108 -6.99 18.45 6.99
N LYS A 109 -5.83 17.79 7.07
CA LYS A 109 -4.60 18.20 6.38
C LYS A 109 -4.68 17.91 4.88
N LYS A 110 -4.14 18.82 4.07
CA LYS A 110 -3.94 18.64 2.63
C LYS A 110 -2.44 18.52 2.33
N ASP A 111 -1.86 17.40 2.70
CA ASP A 111 -0.43 17.10 2.63
C ASP A 111 -0.03 16.35 1.35
N ASN A 112 -0.97 16.09 0.46
CA ASN A 112 -0.73 15.41 -0.81
C ASN A 112 -1.07 16.30 -2.00
N THR A 113 -0.04 16.75 -2.71
CA THR A 113 -0.16 17.59 -3.91
C THR A 113 -0.14 16.78 -5.20
N TYR A 114 0.16 15.48 -5.13
CA TYR A 114 0.22 14.64 -6.32
C TYR A 114 -1.18 14.27 -6.82
N PRO A 115 -1.41 14.31 -8.14
CA PRO A 115 -2.68 13.89 -8.72
C PRO A 115 -2.96 12.43 -8.41
N ALA A 116 -4.24 12.11 -8.21
CA ALA A 116 -4.67 10.74 -8.02
C ALA A 116 -4.55 9.94 -9.32
N SER A 117 -4.24 8.64 -9.21
CA SER A 117 -4.25 7.73 -10.36
C SER A 117 -5.61 7.72 -11.05
N TYR A 118 -5.61 7.65 -12.39
CA TYR A 118 -6.83 7.57 -13.20
C TYR A 118 -7.74 6.42 -12.77
N LYS A 119 -7.16 5.24 -12.48
CA LYS A 119 -7.89 4.07 -11.98
C LYS A 119 -8.69 4.38 -10.70
N ILE A 120 -8.06 5.08 -9.75
CA ILE A 120 -8.71 5.49 -8.50
C ILE A 120 -9.81 6.53 -8.78
N VAL A 121 -9.54 7.48 -9.68
CA VAL A 121 -10.56 8.48 -10.04
C VAL A 121 -11.78 7.80 -10.67
N GLN A 122 -11.59 6.77 -11.49
CA GLN A 122 -12.68 6.00 -12.08
C GLN A 122 -13.42 5.18 -11.04
N TYR A 123 -12.69 4.41 -10.22
CA TYR A 123 -13.25 3.67 -9.09
C TYR A 123 -14.16 4.52 -8.20
N LEU A 124 -13.71 5.72 -7.84
CA LEU A 124 -14.51 6.63 -7.01
C LEU A 124 -15.69 7.27 -7.76
N LYS A 125 -15.64 7.41 -9.09
CA LYS A 125 -16.81 7.81 -9.88
C LYS A 125 -17.87 6.72 -9.85
N ASP A 126 -17.46 5.46 -9.97
CA ASP A 126 -18.36 4.30 -9.94
C ASP A 126 -18.98 4.13 -8.54
N CYS A 127 -18.35 4.70 -7.51
CA CYS A 127 -18.90 4.86 -6.15
C CYS A 127 -19.82 6.09 -5.97
N ASP A 128 -20.22 6.78 -7.03
CA ASP A 128 -21.04 8.01 -6.99
C ASP A 128 -20.42 9.18 -6.21
N ILE A 129 -19.09 9.24 -6.09
CA ILE A 129 -18.41 10.30 -5.33
C ILE A 129 -18.06 11.46 -6.26
N GLY A 130 -18.61 12.65 -6.02
CA GLY A 130 -18.41 13.83 -6.86
C GLY A 130 -16.95 14.33 -6.99
N LYS A 131 -16.64 15.02 -8.09
CA LYS A 131 -15.28 15.50 -8.44
C LYS A 131 -14.61 16.30 -7.31
N VAL A 132 -15.34 17.25 -6.72
CA VAL A 132 -14.83 18.11 -5.64
C VAL A 132 -14.49 17.28 -4.41
N THR A 133 -15.37 16.35 -4.02
CA THR A 133 -15.14 15.43 -2.90
C THR A 133 -13.92 14.56 -3.16
N ARG A 134 -13.80 13.94 -4.34
CA ARG A 134 -12.61 13.13 -4.69
C ARG A 134 -11.32 13.94 -4.56
N HIS A 135 -11.27 15.14 -5.15
CA HIS A 135 -10.09 16.00 -5.06
C HIS A 135 -9.73 16.36 -3.62
N ASN A 136 -10.72 16.82 -2.84
CA ASN A 136 -10.50 17.21 -1.45
C ASN A 136 -10.06 16.02 -0.58
N LYS A 137 -10.70 14.85 -0.71
CA LYS A 137 -10.41 13.67 0.12
C LYS A 137 -9.06 13.04 -0.23
N LEU A 138 -8.73 12.94 -1.52
CA LEU A 138 -7.44 12.37 -1.95
C LEU A 138 -6.24 13.31 -1.74
N SER A 139 -6.47 14.60 -1.46
CA SER A 139 -5.42 15.53 -1.04
C SER A 139 -4.91 15.30 0.39
N ASN A 140 -5.60 14.46 1.17
CA ASN A 140 -5.14 13.97 2.47
C ASN A 140 -4.47 12.59 2.30
N SER A 141 -3.23 12.47 2.75
CA SER A 141 -2.43 11.25 2.59
C SER A 141 -3.05 10.03 3.26
N ARG A 142 -3.66 10.19 4.45
CA ARG A 142 -4.27 9.08 5.21
C ARG A 142 -5.52 8.55 4.52
N ILE A 143 -6.40 9.46 4.10
CA ILE A 143 -7.60 9.10 3.36
C ILE A 143 -7.24 8.46 2.02
N ARG A 144 -6.22 8.99 1.32
CA ARG A 144 -5.72 8.42 0.07
C ARG A 144 -5.19 7.00 0.27
N GLN A 145 -4.35 6.79 1.28
CA GLN A 145 -3.78 5.47 1.62
C GLN A 145 -4.88 4.43 1.88
N ILE A 146 -5.89 4.76 2.68
CA ILE A 146 -7.02 3.86 2.94
C ILE A 146 -7.82 3.60 1.66
N THR A 147 -8.13 4.65 0.88
CA THR A 147 -8.85 4.53 -0.39
C THR A 147 -8.14 3.59 -1.36
N TYR A 148 -6.82 3.74 -1.48
CA TYR A 148 -6.00 2.97 -2.41
C TYR A 148 -5.89 1.51 -1.99
N THR A 149 -5.81 1.25 -0.68
CA THR A 149 -5.85 -0.12 -0.14
C THR A 149 -7.18 -0.80 -0.43
N LEU A 150 -8.31 -0.11 -0.23
CA LEU A 150 -9.62 -0.65 -0.59
C LEU A 150 -9.68 -0.99 -2.08
N TYR A 151 -9.36 -0.02 -2.95
CA TYR A 151 -9.31 -0.28 -4.40
C TYR A 151 -8.43 -1.49 -4.73
N MET A 152 -7.18 -1.52 -4.26
CA MET A 152 -6.26 -2.62 -4.59
C MET A 152 -6.74 -3.97 -4.07
N PHE A 153 -7.41 -4.03 -2.92
CA PHE A 153 -7.99 -5.27 -2.42
C PHE A 153 -8.96 -5.89 -3.43
N ASN A 154 -9.84 -5.07 -4.03
CA ASN A 154 -10.82 -5.54 -5.01
C ASN A 154 -10.17 -6.03 -6.31
N GLU A 155 -9.06 -5.40 -6.71
CA GLU A 155 -8.34 -5.73 -7.93
C GLU A 155 -7.49 -7.01 -7.80
N ILE A 156 -6.82 -7.21 -6.66
CA ILE A 156 -5.80 -8.26 -6.52
C ILE A 156 -6.33 -9.53 -5.84
N VAL A 157 -7.32 -9.39 -4.94
CA VAL A 157 -7.86 -10.54 -4.24
C VAL A 157 -8.87 -11.22 -5.13
N THR A 158 -8.68 -12.51 -5.39
CA THR A 158 -9.56 -13.33 -6.23
C THR A 158 -10.36 -14.35 -5.43
N SER A 159 -9.94 -14.65 -4.19
CA SER A 159 -10.63 -15.60 -3.32
C SER A 159 -11.95 -15.04 -2.79
N ASN A 160 -13.06 -15.68 -3.14
CA ASN A 160 -14.40 -15.29 -2.67
C ASN A 160 -14.50 -15.38 -1.15
N GLY A 161 -14.01 -16.45 -0.52
CA GLY A 161 -14.08 -16.59 0.94
C GLY A 161 -13.31 -15.51 1.69
N ILE A 162 -12.18 -15.02 1.15
CA ILE A 162 -11.47 -13.87 1.74
C ILE A 162 -12.30 -12.60 1.56
N LYS A 163 -12.89 -12.39 0.39
CA LYS A 163 -13.77 -11.23 0.13
C LYS A 163 -14.98 -11.22 1.05
N GLU A 164 -15.67 -12.35 1.22
CA GLU A 164 -16.82 -12.50 2.12
C GLU A 164 -16.44 -12.15 3.56
N ASN A 165 -15.34 -12.71 4.07
CA ASN A 165 -14.88 -12.41 5.43
C ASN A 165 -14.55 -10.92 5.62
N ILE A 166 -13.81 -10.32 4.68
CA ILE A 166 -13.46 -8.89 4.74
C ILE A 166 -14.70 -8.00 4.58
N ASN A 167 -15.64 -8.36 3.72
CA ASN A 167 -16.91 -7.64 3.58
C ASN A 167 -17.63 -7.61 4.93
N LYS A 168 -17.77 -8.76 5.60
CA LYS A 168 -18.39 -8.84 6.92
C LYS A 168 -17.68 -7.94 7.95
N GLU A 169 -16.36 -8.03 8.06
CA GLU A 169 -15.57 -7.23 9.01
C GLU A 169 -15.67 -5.71 8.75
N ILE A 170 -15.58 -5.30 7.47
CA ILE A 170 -15.69 -3.90 7.07
C ILE A 170 -17.11 -3.38 7.31
N ASN A 171 -18.16 -4.16 7.01
CA ASN A 171 -19.53 -3.77 7.27
C ASN A 171 -19.78 -3.60 8.78
N GLN A 172 -19.33 -4.55 9.59
CA GLN A 172 -19.43 -4.44 11.05
C GLN A 172 -18.70 -3.21 11.58
N LEU A 173 -17.53 -2.88 11.03
CA LEU A 173 -16.79 -1.68 11.40
C LEU A 173 -17.56 -0.40 11.03
N PHE A 174 -18.00 -0.27 9.78
CA PHE A 174 -18.56 0.97 9.25
C PHE A 174 -20.01 1.22 9.65
N PHE A 175 -20.81 0.16 9.76
CA PHE A 175 -22.25 0.27 9.98
C PHE A 175 -22.68 -0.07 11.40
N ASP A 176 -21.79 -0.65 12.22
CA ASP A 176 -22.08 -0.87 13.64
C ASP A 176 -21.12 -0.08 14.53
N ARG A 177 -19.80 -0.37 14.46
CA ARG A 177 -18.83 0.15 15.43
C ARG A 177 -18.60 1.65 15.33
N ILE A 178 -18.40 2.19 14.12
CA ILE A 178 -18.10 3.62 13.93
C ILE A 178 -19.31 4.49 14.30
N ILE A 179 -20.54 4.02 14.03
CA ILE A 179 -21.75 4.82 14.24
C ILE A 179 -22.39 4.62 15.61
N LEU A 180 -21.88 3.72 16.44
CA LEU A 180 -22.43 3.36 17.75
C LEU A 180 -22.74 4.58 18.62
N HIS A 181 -21.82 5.55 18.63
CA HIS A 181 -21.96 6.82 19.35
C HIS A 181 -21.90 8.03 18.42
N LYS A 182 -22.58 7.95 17.26
CA LYS A 182 -22.59 9.01 16.25
C LYS A 182 -22.99 10.38 16.82
N GLU A 183 -23.80 10.39 17.88
CA GLU A 183 -24.25 11.58 18.59
C GLU A 183 -23.11 12.45 19.12
N TYR A 184 -21.97 11.86 19.49
CA TYR A 184 -20.79 12.60 19.95
C TYR A 184 -20.15 13.45 18.84
N TYR A 185 -20.44 13.13 17.58
CA TYR A 185 -19.84 13.75 16.41
C TYR A 185 -20.85 14.57 15.59
N ASN A 186 -22.04 14.83 16.15
CA ASN A 186 -23.11 15.57 15.49
C ASN A 186 -22.71 16.99 15.04
N ASN A 187 -21.68 17.60 15.62
CA ASN A 187 -21.18 18.92 15.22
C ASN A 187 -19.85 18.85 14.46
N ASN A 188 -19.36 17.66 14.12
CA ASN A 188 -18.09 17.46 13.44
C ASN A 188 -18.28 17.15 11.95
N GLU A 189 -18.42 18.20 11.15
CA GLU A 189 -18.64 18.09 9.70
C GLU A 189 -17.49 17.41 8.96
N LEU A 190 -16.25 17.53 9.47
CA LEU A 190 -15.10 16.84 8.91
C LEU A 190 -15.28 15.32 8.97
N LEU A 191 -15.57 14.79 10.17
CA LEU A 191 -15.75 13.36 10.37
C LEU A 191 -16.98 12.83 9.62
N LYS A 192 -18.11 13.55 9.65
CA LYS A 192 -19.29 13.18 8.86
C LYS A 192 -19.00 13.09 7.37
N SER A 193 -18.28 14.07 6.83
CA SER A 193 -17.91 14.10 5.41
C SER A 193 -16.95 12.98 5.03
N ILE A 194 -16.02 12.60 5.92
CA ILE A 194 -15.10 11.47 5.70
C ILE A 194 -15.84 10.13 5.80
N TYR A 195 -16.71 9.99 6.81
CA TYR A 195 -17.55 8.82 6.98
C TYR A 195 -18.43 8.59 5.75
N SER A 196 -19.15 9.62 5.28
CA SER A 196 -19.98 9.54 4.07
C SER A 196 -19.16 9.17 2.83
N TYR A 197 -17.95 9.72 2.68
CA TYR A 197 -17.05 9.37 1.59
C TYR A 197 -16.70 7.87 1.57
N PHE A 198 -16.27 7.31 2.71
CA PHE A 198 -15.94 5.89 2.79
C PHE A 198 -17.16 4.99 2.76
N LYS A 199 -18.28 5.41 3.37
CA LYS A 199 -19.56 4.72 3.33
C LYS A 199 -19.96 4.42 1.87
N ASN A 200 -19.91 5.40 0.98
CA ASN A 200 -20.23 5.20 -0.44
C ASN A 200 -19.31 4.14 -1.10
N ILE A 201 -18.02 4.12 -0.74
CA ILE A 201 -17.07 3.12 -1.24
C ILE A 201 -17.45 1.72 -0.75
N ILE A 202 -17.77 1.60 0.55
CA ILE A 202 -18.12 0.33 1.18
C ILE A 202 -19.43 -0.21 0.63
N GLU A 203 -20.50 0.59 0.58
CA GLU A 203 -21.81 0.18 0.07
C GLU A 203 -21.77 -0.29 -1.39
N LYS A 204 -20.84 0.22 -2.19
CA LYS A 204 -20.74 -0.11 -3.62
C LYS A 204 -19.88 -1.33 -3.91
N ASN A 205 -18.88 -1.61 -3.07
CA ASN A 205 -17.85 -2.61 -3.41
C ASN A 205 -17.71 -3.73 -2.38
N TYR A 206 -18.23 -3.54 -1.17
CA TYR A 206 -18.06 -4.46 -0.05
C TYR A 206 -19.45 -4.79 0.52
N VAL A 207 -20.36 -5.25 -0.33
CA VAL A 207 -21.71 -5.63 0.12
C VAL A 207 -21.63 -6.96 0.86
N ASP A 208 -22.26 -7.01 2.02
CA ASP A 208 -22.50 -8.25 2.72
C ASP A 208 -23.59 -9.03 1.97
N ILE A 209 -23.26 -10.19 1.41
CA ILE A 209 -24.18 -11.00 0.59
C ILE A 209 -25.26 -11.64 1.48
N ASP A 210 -25.06 -11.65 2.79
CA ASP A 210 -25.95 -12.28 3.78
C ASP A 210 -27.05 -11.33 4.34
N LYS A 211 -27.34 -10.20 3.69
CA LYS A 211 -28.41 -9.25 4.09
C LYS A 211 -29.55 -9.15 3.08
#